data_AF-A0A842P0Q2-F1
#
_entry.id   AF-A0A842P0Q2-F1
#
_cell.length_a   1.000
_cell.length_b   1.000
_cell.length_c   1.000
_cell.angle_alpha   90.00
_cell.angle_beta   90.00
_cell.angle_gamma   90.00
#
_symmetry.space_group_name_H-M   'P 1'
#
loop_
_entity.id
_entity.type
_entity.pdbx_description
1 polymer ?
#
loop_
_entity_poly.entity_id
_entity_poly.type
_entity_poly.pdbx_seq_one_letter_code
_entity_poly.pdbx_strand_id
1 'polypeptide(L)'
;MRKAEIGAEELLGSRGRIRVLKVLAESGELNISEVGRRTGMNYTSVERHLEALSGMGLLREKRYGKIRIFEALFRSVTVRFERSRGVRVETDVERPRIG
;
A
#
# COMPACT_ATOMS: atom_id res chain seq x y z
N MET A 1 -11.51 12.74 6.98
CA MET A 1 -10.18 12.09 7.09
C MET A 1 -10.23 11.09 8.23
N ARG A 2 -9.90 9.81 8.00
CA ARG A 2 -9.62 8.88 9.10
C ARG A 2 -8.11 8.67 9.10
N LYS A 3 -7.46 8.96 10.23
CA LYS A 3 -6.08 8.53 10.46
C LYS A 3 -6.15 7.02 10.69
N ALA A 4 -5.63 6.23 9.75
CA ALA A 4 -5.17 4.90 10.12
C ALA A 4 -3.86 5.11 10.89
N GLU A 5 -3.80 4.70 12.16
CA GLU A 5 -2.54 4.63 12.88
C GLU A 5 -1.73 3.48 12.29
N ILE A 6 -0.97 3.77 11.25
CA ILE A 6 0.00 2.83 10.68
C ILE A 6 1.31 3.04 11.43
N GLY A 7 1.85 1.97 12.02
CA GLY A 7 3.18 2.00 12.61
C GLY A 7 4.24 2.31 11.54
N ALA A 8 5.11 3.28 11.77
CA ALA A 8 6.16 3.61 10.81
C ALA A 8 7.12 2.42 10.58
N GLU A 9 7.38 1.63 11.61
CA GLU A 9 8.20 0.41 11.53
C GLU A 9 7.51 -0.66 10.69
N GLU A 10 6.18 -0.78 10.80
CA GLU A 10 5.42 -1.68 9.95
C GLU A 10 5.43 -1.22 8.49
N LEU A 11 5.32 0.07 8.21
CA LEU A 11 5.34 0.56 6.83
C LEU A 11 6.74 0.44 6.22
N LEU A 12 7.76 0.95 6.93
CA LEU A 12 9.12 1.11 6.44
C LEU A 12 9.99 -0.14 6.60
N GLY A 13 9.62 -1.07 7.49
CA GLY A 13 10.43 -2.24 7.84
C GLY A 13 10.63 -3.26 6.71
N SER A 14 10.02 -3.04 5.53
CA SER A 14 10.29 -3.86 4.35
C SER A 14 10.54 -3.02 3.10
N ARG A 15 11.72 -3.19 2.51
CA ARG A 15 12.04 -2.65 1.18
C ARG A 15 11.02 -3.08 0.11
N GLY A 16 10.47 -4.29 0.24
CA GLY A 16 9.44 -4.81 -0.67
C GLY A 16 8.13 -4.04 -0.58
N ARG A 17 7.66 -3.72 0.64
CA ARG A 17 6.45 -2.89 0.84
C ARG A 17 6.60 -1.52 0.22
N ILE A 18 7.74 -0.87 0.41
CA ILE A 18 8.00 0.46 -0.18
C ILE A 18 8.03 0.40 -1.71
N ARG A 19 8.61 -0.64 -2.31
CA ARG A 19 8.56 -0.84 -3.77
C ARG A 19 7.14 -1.04 -4.30
N VAL A 20 6.34 -1.86 -3.62
CA VAL A 20 4.93 -2.10 -3.99
C VAL A 20 4.13 -0.79 -3.91
N LEU A 21 4.27 -0.04 -2.81
CA LEU A 21 3.62 1.25 -2.65
C LEU A 21 4.02 2.26 -3.73
N LYS A 22 5.32 2.31 -4.08
CA LYS A 22 5.80 3.16 -5.17
C LYS A 22 5.12 2.83 -6.49
N VAL A 23 5.12 1.55 -6.87
CA VAL A 23 4.52 1.08 -8.13
C VAL A 23 3.02 1.35 -8.20
N LEU A 24 2.31 1.16 -7.08
CA LEU A 24 0.87 1.43 -6.99
C LEU A 24 0.55 2.92 -6.93
N ALA A 25 1.38 3.75 -6.30
CA ALA A 25 1.22 5.20 -6.30
C ALA A 25 1.38 5.80 -7.71
N GLU A 26 2.24 5.20 -8.56
CA GLU A 26 2.43 5.63 -9.95
C GLU A 26 1.29 5.19 -10.87
N SER A 27 0.64 4.05 -10.59
CA SER A 27 -0.33 3.42 -11.51
C SER A 27 -1.79 3.50 -11.05
N GLY A 28 -2.03 3.75 -9.76
CA GLY A 28 -3.35 3.70 -9.12
C GLY A 28 -3.85 2.27 -8.85
N GLU A 29 -3.95 1.44 -9.89
CA GLU A 29 -4.49 0.08 -9.79
C GLU A 29 -3.69 -0.90 -10.67
N LEU A 30 -3.30 -2.06 -10.12
CA LEU A 30 -2.54 -3.08 -10.85
C LEU A 30 -2.89 -4.50 -10.41
N ASN A 31 -2.78 -5.45 -11.34
CA ASN A 31 -2.86 -6.86 -11.00
C ASN A 31 -1.57 -7.36 -10.32
N ILE A 32 -1.69 -8.42 -9.52
CA ILE A 32 -0.56 -8.97 -8.73
C ILE A 32 0.66 -9.36 -9.59
N SER A 33 0.43 -9.91 -10.79
CA SER A 33 1.51 -10.31 -11.70
C SER A 33 2.29 -9.10 -12.22
N GLU A 34 1.59 -8.00 -12.51
CA GLU A 34 2.19 -6.76 -12.99
C GLU A 34 2.95 -6.04 -11.86
N VAL A 35 2.44 -6.07 -10.62
CA VAL A 35 3.19 -5.62 -9.44
C VAL A 35 4.48 -6.43 -9.29
N GLY A 36 4.42 -7.75 -9.41
CA GLY A 36 5.61 -8.60 -9.35
C GLY A 36 6.63 -8.28 -10.44
N ARG A 37 6.16 -8.11 -11.68
CA ARG A 37 7.01 -7.74 -12.82
C ARG A 37 7.72 -6.39 -12.60
N ARG A 38 6.99 -5.35 -12.17
CA ARG A 38 7.56 -4.00 -11.96
C ARG A 38 8.47 -3.91 -10.74
N THR A 39 8.19 -4.68 -9.70
CA THR A 39 9.01 -4.71 -8.49
C THR A 39 10.22 -5.65 -8.61
N GLY A 40 10.23 -6.53 -9.61
CA GLY A 40 11.24 -7.59 -9.77
C GLY A 40 11.17 -8.67 -8.69
N MET A 41 10.02 -8.84 -8.04
CA MET A 41 9.83 -9.76 -6.92
C MET A 41 8.98 -10.96 -7.33
N ASN A 42 9.18 -12.09 -6.65
CA ASN A 42 8.37 -13.29 -6.88
C ASN A 42 6.92 -13.11 -6.35
N TYR A 43 6.02 -13.94 -6.87
CA TYR A 43 4.59 -13.88 -6.57
C TYR A 43 4.32 -13.92 -5.06
N THR A 44 4.87 -14.88 -4.33
CA THR A 44 4.63 -15.06 -2.88
C THR A 44 5.09 -13.85 -2.05
N SER A 45 6.20 -13.22 -2.41
CA SER A 45 6.65 -12.02 -1.69
C SER A 45 5.75 -10.83 -1.97
N VAL A 46 5.35 -10.66 -3.23
CA VAL A 46 4.44 -9.59 -3.64
C VAL A 46 3.08 -9.76 -2.96
N GLU A 47 2.52 -10.96 -2.98
CA GLU A 47 1.28 -11.33 -2.30
C GLU A 47 1.31 -10.95 -0.82
N ARG A 48 2.32 -11.41 -0.08
CA ARG A 48 2.50 -11.07 1.34
C ARG A 48 2.58 -9.56 1.58
N HIS A 49 3.26 -8.81 0.70
CA HIS A 49 3.36 -7.37 0.83
C HIS A 49 2.02 -6.67 0.53
N LEU A 50 1.30 -7.11 -0.49
CA LEU A 50 -0.01 -6.58 -0.87
C LEU A 50 -1.06 -6.85 0.22
N GLU A 51 -1.06 -8.05 0.80
CA GLU A 51 -1.95 -8.42 1.91
C GLU A 51 -1.68 -7.59 3.15
N ALA A 52 -0.40 -7.41 3.53
CA ALA A 52 -0.03 -6.55 4.65
C ALA A 52 -0.48 -5.09 4.45
N LEU A 53 -0.27 -4.53 3.26
CA LEU A 53 -0.68 -3.17 2.93
C LEU A 53 -2.21 -3.02 2.84
N SER A 54 -2.92 -4.07 2.41
CA SER A 54 -4.38 -4.12 2.43
C SER A 54 -4.91 -4.18 3.86
N GLY A 55 -4.27 -4.95 4.75
CA GLY A 55 -4.57 -5.01 6.18
C GLY A 55 -4.38 -3.66 6.89
N MET A 56 -3.43 -2.84 6.41
CA MET A 56 -3.24 -1.45 6.88
C MET A 56 -4.25 -0.45 6.31
N GLY A 57 -5.15 -0.89 5.41
CA GLY A 57 -6.14 -0.03 4.76
C GLY A 57 -5.58 0.91 3.69
N LEU A 58 -4.34 0.68 3.22
CA LEU A 58 -3.74 1.47 2.14
C LEU A 58 -4.19 0.98 0.76
N LEU A 59 -4.48 -0.30 0.64
CA LEU A 59 -4.86 -0.95 -0.61
C LEU A 59 -6.22 -1.64 -0.49
N ARG A 60 -6.89 -1.79 -1.63
CA ARG A 60 -8.09 -2.64 -1.78
C ARG A 60 -7.80 -3.76 -2.76
N GLU A 61 -8.06 -5.00 -2.34
CA GLU A 61 -8.09 -6.14 -3.25
C GLU A 61 -9.46 -6.22 -3.95
N LYS A 62 -9.44 -6.35 -5.28
CA LYS A 62 -10.60 -6.68 -6.12
C LYS A 62 -10.33 -8.00 -6.83
N ARG A 63 -11.34 -8.86 -6.90
CA ARG A 63 -11.27 -10.13 -7.64
C ARG A 63 -12.19 -10.08 -8.85
N TYR A 64 -11.61 -10.25 -10.02
CA TYR A 64 -12.31 -10.35 -11.30
C TYR A 64 -12.05 -11.74 -11.88
N GLY A 65 -12.91 -12.71 -11.53
CA GLY A 65 -12.71 -14.12 -11.86
C GLY A 65 -11.40 -14.65 -11.25
N LYS A 66 -10.45 -15.04 -12.11
CA LYS A 66 -9.12 -15.54 -11.69
C LYS A 66 -8.09 -14.42 -11.48
N ILE A 67 -8.40 -13.18 -11.85
CA ILE A 67 -7.47 -12.05 -11.78
C ILE A 67 -7.65 -11.33 -10.44
N ARG A 68 -6.55 -11.16 -9.71
CA ARG A 68 -6.48 -10.34 -8.49
C ARG A 68 -5.88 -8.99 -8.82
N ILE A 69 -6.63 -7.93 -8.52
CA ILE A 69 -6.25 -6.55 -8.77
C ILE A 69 -6.18 -5.80 -7.44
N PHE A 70 -5.17 -4.95 -7.28
CA PHE A 70 -4.95 -4.13 -6.10
C PHE A 70 -4.98 -2.66 -6.47
N GLU A 71 -5.81 -1.91 -5.78
CA GLU A 71 -6.01 -0.48 -5.96
C GLU A 71 -5.45 0.29 -4.76
N ALA A 72 -4.71 1.36 -5.01
CA ALA A 72 -4.30 2.30 -3.99
C ALA A 72 -5.49 3.16 -3.54
N LEU A 73 -5.81 3.10 -2.25
CA LEU A 73 -6.90 3.91 -1.67
C LEU A 73 -6.40 5.27 -1.16
N PHE A 74 -5.09 5.42 -0.99
CA PHE A 74 -4.49 6.66 -0.53
C PHE A 74 -4.20 7.61 -1.70
N ARG A 75 -4.46 8.89 -1.48
CA ARG A 75 -3.93 9.98 -2.27
C ARG A 75 -2.49 10.29 -1.88
N SER A 76 -2.19 10.25 -0.59
CA SER A 76 -0.83 10.45 -0.08
C SER A 76 -0.57 9.66 1.20
N VAL A 77 0.69 9.24 1.37
CA VAL A 77 1.21 8.67 2.63
C VAL A 77 2.44 9.48 3.01
N THR A 78 2.36 10.16 4.15
CA THR A 78 3.44 10.98 4.68
C THR A 78 4.02 10.34 5.92
N VAL A 79 5.31 10.05 5.91
CA VAL A 79 6.04 9.67 7.12
C VAL A 79 6.89 10.86 7.56
N ARG A 80 6.65 11.34 8.77
CA ARG A 80 7.35 12.49 9.34
C ARG A 80 8.12 12.09 10.59
N PHE A 81 9.39 12.45 10.63
CA PHE A 81 10.26 12.33 11.80
C PHE A 81 10.45 13.71 12.43
N GLU A 82 10.05 13.86 13.68
CA GLU A 82 10.15 15.11 14.43
C GLU A 82 11.06 14.91 15.65
N ARG A 83 12.11 15.74 15.77
CA ARG A 83 12.94 15.76 16.98
C ARG A 83 12.05 16.03 18.20
N SER A 84 12.26 15.25 19.26
CA SER A 84 11.47 15.29 20.51
C SER A 84 10.02 14.79 20.43
N ARG A 85 9.51 14.38 19.26
CA ARG A 85 8.12 13.91 19.06
C ARG A 85 8.00 12.54 18.38
N GLY A 86 9.11 11.98 17.90
CA GLY A 86 9.15 10.64 17.31
C GLY A 86 8.72 10.63 15.85
N VAL A 87 8.14 9.50 15.41
CA VAL A 87 7.69 9.28 14.03
C VAL A 87 6.17 9.29 13.95
N ARG A 88 5.63 9.93 12.91
CA ARG A 88 4.20 9.95 12.61
C ARG A 88 3.97 9.51 11.17
N VAL A 89 2.96 8.67 10.97
CA VAL A 89 2.47 8.29 9.65
C VAL A 89 1.09 8.92 9.47
N GLU A 90 0.92 9.67 8.39
CA GLU A 90 -0.35 10.29 8.02
C GLU A 90 -0.75 9.81 6.64
N THR A 91 -1.98 9.31 6.53
CA THR A 91 -2.55 8.80 5.28
C THR A 91 -3.75 9.62 4.89
N ASP A 92 -3.73 10.16 3.67
CA ASP A 92 -4.90 10.79 3.07
C ASP A 92 -5.61 9.73 2.21
N VAL A 93 -6.56 9.02 2.80
CA VAL A 93 -7.30 7.95 2.12
C VAL A 93 -8.58 8.50 1.52
N GLU A 94 -8.74 8.31 0.21
CA GLU A 94 -9.95 8.72 -0.50
C GLU A 94 -11.09 7.77 -0.12
N ARG A 95 -12.26 8.34 0.26
CA ARG A 95 -13.43 7.49 0.54
C ARG A 95 -13.77 6.72 -0.74
N PRO A 96 -14.03 5.40 -0.66
CA PRO A 96 -14.64 4.73 -1.79
C PRO A 96 -15.96 5.46 -2.09
N ARG A 97 -16.11 5.91 -3.33
CA ARG A 97 -17.43 6.22 -3.88
C ARG A 97 -18.20 4.91 -3.84
N ILE A 98 -18.98 4.71 -2.78
CA ILE A 98 -20.04 3.72 -2.74
C ILE A 98 -20.99 4.07 -3.88
N GLY A 99 -20.86 3.33 -4.98
CA GLY A 99 -21.83 3.25 -6.06
C GLY A 99 -22.69 2.03 -5.83
#